data_AF-A0A7J6N6C9-F1
#
_entry.id   AF-A0A7J6N6C9-F1
#
_cell.length_a   1.000
_cell.length_b   1.000
_cell.length_c   1.000
_cell.angle_alpha   90.00
_cell.angle_beta   90.00
_cell.angle_gamma   90.00
#
_symmetry.space_group_name_H-M   'P 1'
#
loop_
_entity.id
_entity.type
_entity.pdbx_description
1 polymer ?
#
loop_
_entity_poly.entity_id
_entity_poly.type
_entity_poly.pdbx_seq_one_letter_code
_entity_poly.pdbx_strand_id
1 'polypeptide(L)'
;NAFVVYYSVFKNAGFSLLPFVYGIVCAFSATNVYHVVLKQFYNTFFTALPVVAYAVFDHQGALAAGPGRPRFGAYNLAVWTLRGLWCAFSFCLGSLLPFTVLFHSLSPAGIYSVKGYAGMSTESLGLMATANSVIFFNAAIYIWSSSRPSHVLYAIGTILFIVVWVSMDQSVFSSSGRLYLCSPMGVAAVLLSLSLAGLSLFFVLDSRLARFMAVEESMELQEVSNRRVAEGGGATSSTTAAALE
;
A
#
# COMPACT_ATOMS: atom_id res chain seq x y z
N ASN A 1 -1.83 -3.66 16.34
CA ASN A 1 -0.57 -3.11 15.78
C ASN A 1 0.26 -4.05 14.91
N ALA A 2 -0.05 -5.35 14.76
CA ALA A 2 0.70 -6.22 13.83
C ALA A 2 0.68 -5.73 12.36
N PHE A 3 -0.42 -5.12 11.91
CA PHE A 3 -0.54 -4.53 10.57
C PHE A 3 0.52 -3.48 10.27
N VAL A 4 0.86 -2.63 11.24
CA VAL A 4 1.90 -1.59 11.12
C VAL A 4 3.24 -2.22 10.78
N VAL A 5 3.58 -3.32 11.47
CA VAL A 5 4.81 -4.08 11.21
C VAL A 5 4.79 -4.68 9.81
N TYR A 6 3.68 -5.32 9.41
CA TYR A 6 3.56 -5.91 8.08
C TYR A 6 3.70 -4.89 6.96
N TYR A 7 3.00 -3.77 7.09
CA TYR A 7 3.07 -2.69 6.12
C TYR A 7 4.49 -2.12 6.03
N SER A 8 5.17 -1.96 7.16
CA SER A 8 6.54 -1.45 7.19
C SER A 8 7.54 -2.42 6.52
N VAL A 9 7.40 -3.73 6.73
CA VAL A 9 8.20 -4.74 6.01
C VAL A 9 7.88 -4.71 4.51
N PHE A 10 6.59 -4.68 4.16
CA PHE A 10 6.10 -4.67 2.79
C PHE A 10 6.63 -3.48 1.96
N LYS A 11 6.47 -2.25 2.48
CA LYS A 11 6.93 -1.05 1.76
C LYS A 11 8.45 -1.06 1.54
N ASN A 12 9.20 -1.53 2.54
CA ASN A 12 10.66 -1.60 2.47
C ASN A 12 11.14 -2.70 1.52
N ALA A 13 10.49 -3.85 1.53
CA ALA A 13 10.79 -4.93 0.60
C ALA A 13 10.53 -4.49 -0.84
N GLY A 14 9.37 -3.86 -1.10
CA GLY A 14 9.04 -3.36 -2.44
C GLY A 14 9.99 -2.24 -2.92
N PHE A 15 10.37 -1.31 -2.04
CA PHE A 15 11.37 -0.29 -2.35
C PHE A 15 12.77 -0.87 -2.59
N SER A 16 13.15 -1.93 -1.87
CA SER A 16 14.46 -2.59 -2.05
C SER A 16 14.52 -3.52 -3.27
N LEU A 17 13.38 -3.84 -3.86
CA LEU A 17 13.34 -4.80 -4.98
C LEU A 17 13.83 -4.19 -6.29
N LEU A 18 13.68 -2.88 -6.50
CA LEU A 18 14.26 -2.19 -7.66
C LEU A 18 15.79 -2.29 -7.73
N PRO A 19 16.55 -1.86 -6.71
CA PRO A 19 18.01 -1.94 -6.78
C PRO A 19 18.48 -3.39 -6.88
N PHE A 20 17.72 -4.36 -6.37
CA PHE A 20 18.00 -5.78 -6.57
C PHE A 20 17.85 -6.19 -8.04
N VAL A 21 16.70 -5.89 -8.66
CA VAL A 21 16.45 -6.20 -10.09
C VAL A 21 17.41 -5.45 -11.02
N TYR A 22 17.65 -4.17 -10.73
CA TYR A 22 18.64 -3.37 -11.46
C TYR A 22 20.04 -3.93 -11.30
N GLY A 23 20.38 -4.43 -10.10
CA GLY A 23 21.62 -5.16 -9.84
C GLY A 23 21.80 -6.34 -10.79
N ILE A 24 20.76 -7.14 -11.04
CA ILE A 24 20.81 -8.25 -12.00
C ILE A 24 21.18 -7.74 -13.41
N VAL A 25 20.54 -6.66 -13.87
CA VAL A 25 20.79 -6.07 -15.20
C VAL A 25 22.23 -5.51 -15.31
N CYS A 26 22.76 -4.94 -14.24
CA CYS A 26 24.10 -4.38 -14.19
C CYS A 26 25.16 -5.38 -13.70
N ALA A 27 24.89 -6.69 -13.75
CA ALA A 27 25.82 -7.74 -13.31
C ALA A 27 26.36 -7.53 -11.87
N PHE A 28 25.49 -7.05 -10.99
CA PHE A 28 25.76 -6.73 -9.59
C PHE A 28 26.94 -5.77 -9.38
N SER A 29 27.13 -4.79 -10.27
CA SER A 29 28.18 -3.75 -10.16
C SER A 29 28.02 -2.78 -8.97
N ALA A 30 27.09 -3.06 -8.04
CA ALA A 30 26.77 -2.23 -6.87
C ALA A 30 26.39 -0.76 -7.19
N THR A 31 25.91 -0.48 -8.40
CA THR A 31 25.48 0.86 -8.80
C THR A 31 24.25 1.31 -8.00
N ASN A 32 24.33 2.47 -7.37
CA ASN A 32 23.21 3.05 -6.64
C ASN A 32 22.16 3.62 -7.61
N VAL A 33 20.97 3.01 -7.63
CA VAL A 33 19.83 3.51 -8.42
C VAL A 33 19.19 4.74 -7.75
N TYR A 34 19.03 4.68 -6.44
CA TYR A 34 18.39 5.75 -5.68
C TYR A 34 19.39 6.81 -5.25
N HIS A 35 18.95 8.06 -5.34
CA HIS A 35 19.67 9.16 -4.73
C HIS A 35 19.69 9.00 -3.19
N VAL A 36 20.84 9.25 -2.57
CA VAL A 36 21.08 9.01 -1.14
C VAL A 36 20.06 9.73 -0.26
N VAL A 37 19.78 11.00 -0.58
CA VAL A 37 18.80 11.83 0.13
C VAL A 37 17.42 11.20 0.06
N LEU A 38 16.94 10.83 -1.13
CA LEU A 38 15.61 10.25 -1.31
C LEU A 38 15.45 8.93 -0.56
N LYS A 39 16.49 8.09 -0.57
CA LYS A 39 16.51 6.83 0.18
C LYS A 39 16.33 7.04 1.68
N GLN A 40 16.94 8.08 2.26
CA GLN A 40 16.79 8.41 3.68
C GLN A 40 15.40 8.98 3.99
N PHE A 41 14.92 9.93 3.17
CA PHE A 41 13.62 10.58 3.36
C PHE A 41 12.43 9.65 3.10
N TYR A 42 12.61 8.61 2.28
CA TYR A 42 11.58 7.62 1.99
C TYR A 42 10.95 7.02 3.26
N ASN A 43 11.79 6.52 4.17
CA ASN A 43 11.32 5.83 5.38
C ASN A 43 11.01 6.76 6.55
N THR A 44 11.61 7.96 6.58
CA THR A 44 11.52 8.89 7.71
C THR A 44 10.41 9.91 7.54
N PHE A 45 10.17 10.39 6.32
CA PHE A 45 9.17 11.42 6.04
C PHE A 45 8.04 10.93 5.14
N PHE A 46 8.37 10.38 3.98
CA PHE A 46 7.37 10.17 2.92
C PHE A 46 6.38 9.04 3.21
N THR A 47 6.83 8.00 3.92
CA THR A 47 6.01 6.81 4.23
C THR A 47 5.88 6.54 5.73
N ALA A 48 6.41 7.40 6.60
CA ALA A 48 6.31 7.25 8.05
C ALA A 48 4.98 7.78 8.59
N LEU A 49 4.61 9.00 8.18
CA LEU A 49 3.38 9.67 8.63
C LEU A 49 2.13 8.83 8.32
N PRO A 50 1.98 8.25 7.11
CA PRO A 50 0.95 7.25 6.82
C PRO A 50 0.87 6.11 7.84
N VAL A 51 2.00 5.52 8.19
CA VAL A 51 2.09 4.35 9.08
C VAL A 51 1.72 4.71 10.51
N VAL A 52 2.17 5.87 10.98
CA VAL A 52 1.81 6.39 12.30
C VAL A 52 0.32 6.74 12.35
N ALA A 53 -0.22 7.37 11.31
CA ALA A 53 -1.64 7.68 11.21
C ALA A 53 -2.50 6.41 11.28
N TYR A 54 -2.11 5.35 10.57
CA TYR A 54 -2.75 4.04 10.70
C TYR A 54 -2.70 3.52 12.14
N ALA A 55 -1.51 3.53 12.75
CA ALA A 55 -1.28 2.96 14.08
C ALA A 55 -2.09 3.66 15.18
N VAL A 56 -2.25 4.99 15.08
CA VAL A 56 -2.92 5.81 16.09
C VAL A 56 -4.43 5.85 15.88
N PHE A 57 -4.89 6.04 14.64
CA PHE A 57 -6.29 6.33 14.37
C PHE A 57 -7.10 5.10 13.91
N ASP A 58 -6.46 4.06 13.36
CA ASP A 58 -7.16 2.86 12.88
C ASP A 58 -7.37 1.87 14.03
N HIS A 59 -8.33 2.20 14.89
CA HIS A 59 -8.84 1.27 15.88
C HIS A 59 -9.76 0.28 15.17
N GLN A 60 -9.21 -0.86 14.75
CA GLN A 60 -10.04 -2.03 14.42
C GLN A 60 -10.85 -2.37 15.67
N GLY A 61 -12.14 -2.05 15.65
CA GLY A 61 -12.98 -1.85 16.82
C GLY A 61 -12.82 -2.94 17.89
N ALA A 62 -12.76 -2.51 19.14
CA ALA A 62 -12.83 -3.36 20.32
C ALA A 62 -14.15 -4.17 20.44
N LEU A 63 -15.10 -4.00 19.50
CA LEU A 63 -16.48 -4.48 19.60
C LEU A 63 -16.74 -5.84 18.90
N ALA A 64 -15.86 -6.36 18.05
CA ALA A 64 -16.17 -7.55 17.24
C ALA A 64 -15.59 -8.88 17.75
N ALA A 65 -14.80 -8.88 18.84
CA ALA A 65 -14.23 -10.12 19.37
C ALA A 65 -14.24 -10.07 20.89
N GLY A 66 -15.08 -10.91 21.47
CA GLY A 66 -15.15 -11.13 22.92
C GLY A 66 -13.79 -11.53 23.52
N PRO A 67 -13.69 -11.47 24.86
CA PRO A 67 -12.45 -11.72 25.58
C PRO A 67 -11.97 -13.17 25.32
N GLY A 68 -10.73 -13.33 24.85
CA GLY A 68 -10.03 -14.62 24.90
C GLY A 68 -9.67 -15.30 23.57
N ARG A 69 -10.09 -14.80 22.40
CA ARG A 69 -9.60 -15.35 21.12
C ARG A 69 -8.34 -14.63 20.64
N PRO A 70 -7.20 -15.31 20.44
CA PRO A 70 -6.01 -14.69 19.87
C PRO A 70 -6.34 -14.12 18.48
N ARG A 71 -6.27 -12.79 18.37
CA ARG A 71 -6.69 -12.01 17.18
C ARG A 71 -5.91 -12.32 15.89
N PHE A 72 -4.76 -12.99 15.99
CA PHE A 72 -3.91 -13.35 14.86
C PHE A 72 -3.25 -14.72 15.08
N GLY A 73 -3.86 -15.78 14.54
CA GLY A 73 -3.19 -17.09 14.44
C GLY A 73 -2.08 -17.07 13.39
N ALA A 74 -1.19 -18.06 13.44
CA ALA A 74 -0.09 -18.24 12.48
C ALA A 74 -0.57 -18.26 11.01
N TYR A 75 -1.76 -18.80 10.76
CA TYR A 75 -2.39 -18.78 9.44
C TYR A 75 -2.69 -17.36 8.94
N ASN A 76 -3.27 -16.51 9.79
CA ASN A 76 -3.53 -15.11 9.42
C ASN A 76 -2.22 -14.36 9.15
N LEU A 77 -1.19 -14.59 9.96
CA LEU A 77 0.14 -14.05 9.73
C LEU A 77 0.66 -14.45 8.33
N ALA A 78 0.62 -15.74 7.98
CA ALA A 78 1.08 -16.24 6.68
C ALA A 78 0.28 -15.66 5.49
N VAL A 79 -1.04 -15.56 5.61
CA VAL A 79 -1.88 -14.97 4.56
C VAL A 79 -1.55 -13.49 4.36
N TRP A 80 -1.34 -12.74 5.45
CA TRP A 80 -0.99 -11.32 5.38
C TRP A 80 0.40 -11.08 4.81
N THR A 81 1.40 -11.90 5.17
CA THR A 81 2.75 -11.79 4.60
C THR A 81 2.76 -12.15 3.11
N LEU A 82 2.07 -13.21 2.71
CA LEU A 82 1.92 -13.57 1.28
C LEU A 82 1.25 -12.47 0.47
N ARG A 83 0.22 -11.81 1.03
CA ARG A 83 -0.43 -10.65 0.37
C ARG A 83 0.51 -9.45 0.26
N GLY A 84 1.28 -9.15 1.31
CA GLY A 84 2.29 -8.10 1.26
C GLY A 84 3.35 -8.40 0.20
N LEU A 85 3.87 -9.64 0.17
CA LEU A 85 4.82 -10.08 -0.85
C LEU A 85 4.22 -10.00 -2.26
N TRP A 86 2.96 -10.39 -2.44
CA TRP A 86 2.25 -10.28 -3.71
C TRP A 86 2.10 -8.82 -4.17
N CYS A 87 1.73 -7.91 -3.26
CA CYS A 87 1.70 -6.49 -3.58
C CYS A 87 3.10 -5.95 -3.93
N ALA A 88 4.16 -6.43 -3.28
CA ALA A 88 5.53 -5.95 -3.54
C ALA A 88 6.03 -6.46 -4.88
N PHE A 89 5.72 -7.73 -5.17
CA PHE A 89 5.97 -8.36 -6.46
C PHE A 89 5.16 -7.67 -7.57
N SER A 90 3.90 -7.34 -7.32
CA SER A 90 3.05 -6.65 -8.28
C SER A 90 3.48 -5.20 -8.50
N PHE A 91 3.94 -4.51 -7.45
CA PHE A 91 4.61 -3.22 -7.59
C PHE A 91 5.85 -3.38 -8.47
N CYS A 92 6.64 -4.44 -8.31
CA CYS A 92 7.77 -4.68 -9.20
C CYS A 92 7.35 -4.96 -10.64
N LEU A 93 6.39 -5.87 -10.86
CA LEU A 93 5.92 -6.23 -12.19
C LEU A 93 5.24 -5.06 -12.91
N GLY A 94 4.38 -4.32 -12.20
CA GLY A 94 3.60 -3.24 -12.77
C GLY A 94 4.36 -1.93 -12.87
N SER A 95 5.37 -1.73 -12.02
CA SER A 95 6.05 -0.45 -11.90
C SER A 95 7.53 -0.46 -12.25
N LEU A 96 8.24 -1.56 -12.05
CA LEU A 96 9.68 -1.62 -12.31
C LEU A 96 9.97 -2.20 -13.67
N LEU A 97 9.27 -3.27 -14.05
CA LEU A 97 9.47 -3.95 -15.33
C LEU A 97 9.18 -3.06 -16.56
N PRO A 98 8.03 -2.34 -16.62
CA PRO A 98 7.76 -1.42 -17.71
C PRO A 98 8.77 -0.29 -17.76
N PHE A 99 9.27 0.15 -16.61
CA PHE A 99 10.29 1.19 -16.51
C PHE A 99 11.67 0.72 -16.96
N THR A 100 12.09 -0.50 -16.62
CA THR A 100 13.35 -1.09 -17.10
C THR A 100 13.29 -1.42 -18.58
N VAL A 101 12.13 -1.90 -19.07
CA VAL A 101 11.91 -2.17 -20.49
C VAL A 101 11.89 -0.85 -21.27
N LEU A 102 11.22 0.19 -20.77
CA LEU A 102 11.27 1.54 -21.35
C LEU A 102 12.70 2.08 -21.33
N PHE A 103 13.42 1.97 -20.22
CA PHE A 103 14.82 2.41 -20.11
C PHE A 103 15.70 1.70 -21.15
N HIS A 104 15.59 0.38 -21.29
CA HIS A 104 16.43 -0.36 -22.22
C HIS A 104 16.02 -0.17 -23.69
N SER A 105 14.71 -0.11 -23.97
CA SER A 105 14.19 0.09 -25.33
C SER A 105 14.35 1.53 -25.82
N LEU A 106 14.30 2.51 -24.91
CA LEU A 106 14.44 3.93 -25.23
C LEU A 106 15.85 4.46 -24.99
N SER A 107 16.75 3.70 -24.34
CA SER A 107 18.15 4.10 -24.18
C SER A 107 18.85 4.41 -25.52
N PRO A 108 18.61 3.68 -26.64
CA PRO A 108 19.20 4.00 -27.93
C PRO A 108 18.48 5.15 -28.65
N ALA A 109 17.17 5.28 -28.45
CA ALA A 109 16.29 6.22 -29.14
C ALA A 109 16.04 7.53 -28.39
N GLY A 110 16.55 7.62 -27.15
CA GLY A 110 16.39 8.74 -26.23
C GLY A 110 14.95 9.05 -25.90
N ILE A 111 14.80 10.07 -25.06
CA ILE A 111 13.49 10.51 -24.59
C ILE A 111 13.35 11.97 -24.96
N TYR A 112 12.20 12.30 -25.57
CA TYR A 112 11.84 13.68 -25.90
C TYR A 112 11.53 14.44 -24.60
N SER A 113 12.48 15.28 -24.16
CA SER A 113 12.22 16.31 -23.17
C SER A 113 11.72 17.57 -23.84
N VAL A 114 11.06 18.45 -23.07
CA VAL A 114 10.63 19.79 -23.52
C VAL A 114 11.81 20.62 -24.05
N LYS A 115 13.04 20.32 -23.63
CA LYS A 115 14.29 20.96 -24.07
C LYS A 115 15.04 20.21 -25.18
N GLY A 116 14.48 19.11 -25.71
CA GLY A 116 15.10 18.28 -26.75
C GLY A 116 15.46 16.86 -26.27
N TYR A 117 16.39 16.23 -26.99
CA TYR A 117 16.82 14.86 -26.71
C TYR A 117 17.71 14.83 -25.47
N ALA A 118 17.29 14.08 -24.46
CA ALA A 118 18.14 13.78 -23.32
C ALA A 118 18.19 12.26 -23.14
N GLY A 119 19.36 11.74 -22.78
CA GLY A 119 19.53 10.36 -22.34
C GLY A 119 19.05 10.18 -20.90
N MET A 120 18.26 9.13 -20.65
CA MET A 120 17.76 8.84 -19.31
C MET A 120 18.95 8.43 -18.42
N SER A 121 19.20 9.18 -17.35
CA SER A 121 20.24 8.82 -16.37
C SER A 121 19.68 7.81 -15.36
N THR A 122 20.58 7.11 -14.68
CA THR A 122 20.21 6.22 -13.57
C THR A 122 19.54 6.99 -12.42
N GLU A 123 19.95 8.23 -12.20
CA GLU A 123 19.34 9.13 -11.22
C GLU A 123 17.88 9.46 -11.55
N SER A 124 17.57 9.73 -12.82
CA SER A 124 16.20 10.04 -13.23
C SER A 124 15.30 8.81 -13.10
N LEU A 125 15.83 7.62 -13.38
CA LEU A 125 15.15 6.35 -13.10
C LEU A 125 14.84 6.18 -11.60
N GLY A 126 15.84 6.39 -10.73
CA GLY A 126 15.67 6.29 -9.28
C GLY A 126 14.67 7.30 -8.72
N LEU A 127 14.66 8.52 -9.26
CA LEU A 127 13.68 9.56 -8.96
C LEU A 127 12.26 9.09 -9.29
N MET A 128 12.01 8.66 -10.54
CA MET A 128 10.69 8.22 -10.97
C MET A 128 10.20 7.02 -10.17
N ALA A 129 11.07 6.03 -9.93
CA ALA A 129 10.73 4.88 -9.11
C ALA A 129 10.38 5.27 -7.67
N THR A 130 11.10 6.23 -7.07
CA THR A 130 10.79 6.70 -5.72
C THR A 130 9.43 7.38 -5.66
N ALA A 131 9.12 8.28 -6.61
CA ALA A 131 7.81 8.91 -6.68
C ALA A 131 6.68 7.89 -6.77
N ASN A 132 6.87 6.93 -7.66
CA ASN A 132 5.91 5.87 -7.89
C ASN A 132 5.71 4.98 -6.65
N SER A 133 6.80 4.55 -6.00
CA SER A 133 6.75 3.80 -4.75
C SER A 133 5.97 4.57 -3.69
N VAL A 134 6.29 5.84 -3.45
CA VAL A 134 5.62 6.63 -2.40
C VAL A 134 4.13 6.75 -2.68
N ILE A 135 3.74 7.12 -3.90
CA ILE A 135 2.32 7.25 -4.27
C ILE A 135 1.60 5.91 -4.12
N PHE A 136 2.19 4.82 -4.63
CA PHE A 136 1.60 3.49 -4.58
C PHE A 136 1.41 2.99 -3.14
N PHE A 137 2.46 3.07 -2.31
CA PHE A 137 2.38 2.59 -0.94
C PHE A 137 1.42 3.45 -0.10
N ASN A 138 1.42 4.77 -0.29
CA ASN A 138 0.46 5.66 0.38
C ASN A 138 -0.99 5.37 -0.04
N ALA A 139 -1.23 5.09 -1.32
CA ALA A 139 -2.55 4.66 -1.80
C ALA A 139 -2.95 3.29 -1.23
N ALA A 140 -2.02 2.33 -1.15
CA ALA A 140 -2.28 1.01 -0.60
C ALA A 140 -2.73 1.07 0.87
N ILE A 141 -2.04 1.86 1.70
CA ILE A 141 -2.43 2.02 3.11
C ILE A 141 -3.70 2.85 3.27
N TYR A 142 -3.93 3.84 2.41
CA TYR A 142 -5.17 4.60 2.37
C TYR A 142 -6.38 3.68 2.15
N ILE A 143 -6.28 2.80 1.14
CA ILE A 143 -7.30 1.78 0.84
C ILE A 143 -7.52 0.82 2.01
N TRP A 144 -6.46 0.51 2.76
CA TRP A 144 -6.55 -0.37 3.93
C TRP A 144 -7.02 0.33 5.20
N SER A 145 -7.00 1.65 5.27
CA SER A 145 -7.50 2.38 6.43
C SER A 145 -9.02 2.50 6.41
N SER A 146 -9.68 2.32 7.56
CA SER A 146 -11.13 2.53 7.67
C SER A 146 -11.48 3.86 8.33
N SER A 147 -10.56 4.46 9.08
CA SER A 147 -10.82 5.70 9.81
C SER A 147 -10.67 6.97 8.94
N ARG A 148 -11.69 7.83 8.93
CA ARG A 148 -11.64 9.18 8.30
C ARG A 148 -10.43 10.04 8.72
N PRO A 149 -10.05 10.15 10.01
CA PRO A 149 -8.88 10.94 10.39
C PRO A 149 -7.57 10.44 9.77
N SER A 150 -7.42 9.12 9.59
CA SER A 150 -6.25 8.57 8.89
C SER A 150 -6.22 9.00 7.42
N HIS A 151 -7.37 8.99 6.72
CA HIS A 151 -7.52 9.46 5.33
C HIS A 151 -7.04 10.90 5.14
N VAL A 152 -7.40 11.79 6.06
CA VAL A 152 -6.93 13.19 6.04
C VAL A 152 -5.41 13.28 6.20
N LEU A 153 -4.83 12.53 7.13
CA LEU A 153 -3.38 12.52 7.35
C LEU A 153 -2.61 11.92 6.16
N TYR A 154 -3.16 10.91 5.48
CA TYR A 154 -2.57 10.40 4.24
C TYR A 154 -2.59 11.45 3.13
N ALA A 155 -3.70 12.18 2.96
CA ALA A 155 -3.80 13.23 1.97
C ALA A 155 -2.77 14.33 2.25
N ILE A 156 -2.64 14.77 3.51
CA ILE A 156 -1.62 15.74 3.94
C ILE A 156 -0.21 15.21 3.66
N GLY A 157 0.10 13.98 4.06
CA GLY A 157 1.42 13.38 3.83
C GLY A 157 1.78 13.25 2.35
N THR A 158 0.79 12.93 1.51
CA THR A 158 0.97 12.81 0.05
C THR A 158 1.13 14.18 -0.60
N ILE A 159 0.35 15.19 -0.18
CA ILE A 159 0.50 16.57 -0.66
C ILE A 159 1.87 17.11 -0.25
N LEU A 160 2.28 16.93 1.02
CA LEU A 160 3.61 17.32 1.49
C LEU A 160 4.71 16.63 0.68
N PHE A 161 4.56 15.34 0.39
CA PHE A 161 5.47 14.64 -0.50
C PHE A 161 5.55 15.31 -1.88
N ILE A 162 4.41 15.58 -2.53
CA ILE A 162 4.36 16.23 -3.84
C ILE A 162 5.00 17.62 -3.79
N VAL A 163 4.72 18.41 -2.74
CA VAL A 163 5.29 19.75 -2.56
C VAL A 163 6.80 19.67 -2.39
N VAL A 164 7.29 18.83 -1.48
CA VAL A 164 8.73 18.60 -1.29
C VAL A 164 9.36 18.17 -2.60
N TRP A 165 8.74 17.20 -3.29
CA TRP A 165 9.20 16.65 -4.56
C TRP A 165 9.31 17.70 -5.66
N VAL A 166 8.29 18.56 -5.82
CA VAL A 166 8.29 19.66 -6.81
C VAL A 166 9.27 20.76 -6.42
N SER A 167 9.46 20.99 -5.12
CA SER A 167 10.36 22.00 -4.56
C SER A 167 11.83 21.59 -4.54
N MET A 168 12.14 20.30 -4.73
CA MET A 168 13.54 19.86 -4.78
C MET A 168 14.24 20.55 -5.96
N ASP A 169 15.19 21.40 -5.61
CA ASP A 169 15.87 22.30 -6.52
C ASP A 169 16.85 21.55 -7.44
N GLN A 170 17.18 22.16 -8.59
CA GLN A 170 18.16 21.66 -9.55
C GLN A 170 19.57 21.54 -8.95
N SER A 171 19.83 22.15 -7.80
CA SER A 171 21.10 22.01 -7.07
C SER A 171 21.28 20.63 -6.43
N VAL A 172 20.19 19.89 -6.15
CA VAL A 172 20.24 18.58 -5.46
C VAL A 172 20.29 17.40 -6.43
N PHE A 173 19.75 17.56 -7.64
CA PHE A 173 19.75 16.52 -8.67
C PHE A 173 20.35 17.06 -9.96
N SER A 174 21.10 16.24 -10.70
CA SER A 174 21.53 16.64 -12.05
C SER A 174 20.29 17.12 -12.84
N SER A 175 20.43 18.27 -13.52
CA SER A 175 19.33 19.07 -14.11
C SER A 175 18.34 18.27 -14.98
N SER A 176 18.74 17.10 -15.44
CA SER A 176 17.97 16.19 -16.30
C SER A 176 16.83 15.47 -15.56
N GLY A 177 16.98 15.14 -14.26
CA GLY A 177 16.01 14.31 -13.54
C GLY A 177 14.61 14.91 -13.45
N ARG A 178 14.52 16.21 -13.12
CA ARG A 178 13.24 16.93 -13.01
C ARG A 178 12.59 17.17 -14.38
N LEU A 179 13.39 17.39 -15.42
CA LEU A 179 12.91 17.54 -16.79
C LEU A 179 12.20 16.29 -17.29
N TYR A 180 12.63 15.10 -16.86
CA TYR A 180 11.94 13.84 -17.18
C TYR A 180 10.60 13.71 -16.49
N LEU A 181 10.55 13.98 -15.19
CA LEU A 181 9.33 13.86 -14.40
C LEU A 181 8.20 14.77 -14.89
N CYS A 182 8.54 16.00 -15.27
CA CYS A 182 7.57 16.94 -15.81
C CYS A 182 7.35 16.77 -17.33
N SER A 183 8.09 15.87 -17.99
CA SER A 183 7.84 15.58 -19.40
C SER A 183 6.54 14.77 -19.55
N PRO A 184 5.80 14.95 -20.66
CA PRO A 184 4.59 14.16 -20.93
C PRO A 184 4.85 12.65 -20.84
N MET A 185 6.03 12.21 -21.28
CA MET A 185 6.39 10.80 -21.26
C MET A 185 6.70 10.29 -19.85
N GLY A 186 7.35 11.09 -19.01
CA GLY A 186 7.58 10.74 -17.62
C GLY A 186 6.28 10.64 -16.82
N VAL A 187 5.37 11.59 -17.03
CA VAL A 187 4.02 11.53 -16.44
C VAL A 187 3.26 10.30 -16.92
N ALA A 188 3.26 10.02 -18.23
CA ALA A 188 2.61 8.84 -18.80
C ALA A 188 3.18 7.53 -18.23
N ALA A 189 4.51 7.44 -18.08
CA ALA A 189 5.15 6.28 -17.49
C ALA A 189 4.76 6.09 -16.01
N VAL A 190 4.73 7.17 -15.21
CA VAL A 190 4.27 7.12 -13.83
C VAL A 190 2.79 6.70 -13.77
N LEU A 191 1.91 7.27 -14.58
CA LEU A 191 0.50 6.90 -14.60
C LEU A 191 0.28 5.44 -15.03
N LEU A 192 0.97 4.99 -16.07
CA LEU A 192 0.91 3.60 -16.53
C LEU A 192 1.39 2.63 -15.46
N SER A 193 2.48 2.97 -14.78
CA SER A 193 3.01 2.13 -13.71
C SER A 193 2.10 2.08 -12.48
N LEU A 194 1.48 3.21 -12.14
CA LEU A 194 0.50 3.28 -11.06
C LEU A 194 -0.77 2.52 -11.41
N SER A 195 -1.21 2.53 -12.68
CA SER A 195 -2.38 1.76 -13.10
C SER A 195 -2.11 0.26 -13.09
N LEU A 196 -0.95 -0.18 -13.60
CA LEU A 196 -0.54 -1.58 -13.54
C LEU A 196 -0.32 -2.07 -12.10
N ALA A 197 0.33 -1.27 -11.26
CA ALA A 197 0.46 -1.59 -9.84
C ALA A 197 -0.90 -1.56 -9.13
N GLY A 198 -1.76 -0.61 -9.46
CA GLY A 198 -3.11 -0.45 -8.91
C GLY A 198 -4.04 -1.62 -9.23
N LEU A 199 -3.93 -2.22 -10.42
CA LEU A 199 -4.67 -3.44 -10.76
C LEU A 199 -4.41 -4.58 -9.76
N SER A 200 -3.19 -4.67 -9.23
CA SER A 200 -2.88 -5.67 -8.19
C SER A 200 -3.54 -5.37 -6.85
N LEU A 201 -3.71 -4.10 -6.51
CA LEU A 201 -4.44 -3.69 -5.30
C LEU A 201 -5.93 -3.99 -5.42
N PHE A 202 -6.48 -3.96 -6.64
CA PHE A 202 -7.88 -4.32 -6.89
C PHE A 202 -8.17 -5.77 -6.53
N PHE A 203 -7.28 -6.71 -6.88
CA PHE A 203 -7.42 -8.12 -6.47
C PHE A 203 -7.35 -8.29 -4.95
N VAL A 204 -6.63 -7.42 -4.24
CA VAL A 204 -6.57 -7.44 -2.77
C VAL A 204 -7.85 -6.86 -2.15
N LEU A 205 -8.45 -5.85 -2.78
CA LEU A 205 -9.71 -5.22 -2.36
C LEU A 205 -10.89 -6.19 -2.40
N ASP A 206 -10.98 -7.02 -3.44
CA ASP A 206 -12.02 -8.03 -3.60
C ASP A 206 -12.11 -8.96 -2.37
N SER A 207 -10.96 -9.37 -1.86
CA SER A 207 -10.86 -10.20 -0.64
C SER A 207 -11.23 -9.47 0.67
N ARG A 208 -11.35 -8.15 0.65
CA ARG A 208 -11.82 -7.33 1.78
C ARG A 208 -13.34 -7.26 1.78
N LEU A 209 -13.93 -7.06 0.61
CA LEU A 209 -15.38 -7.10 0.40
C LEU A 209 -15.94 -8.45 0.85
N ALA A 210 -15.30 -9.55 0.45
CA ALA A 210 -15.67 -10.90 0.90
C ALA A 210 -15.67 -11.06 2.43
N ARG A 211 -14.76 -10.37 3.15
CA ARG A 211 -14.72 -10.41 4.62
C ARG A 211 -15.76 -9.53 5.29
N PHE A 212 -16.09 -8.37 4.71
CA PHE A 212 -17.20 -7.56 5.22
C PHE A 212 -18.52 -8.29 5.07
N MET A 213 -18.77 -8.89 3.91
CA MET A 213 -19.95 -9.72 3.65
C MET A 213 -20.06 -10.87 4.66
N ALA A 214 -18.96 -11.59 4.93
CA ALA A 214 -18.97 -12.69 5.90
C ALA A 214 -19.21 -12.24 7.35
N VAL A 215 -18.77 -11.03 7.72
CA VAL A 215 -19.02 -10.47 9.07
C VAL A 215 -20.47 -10.03 9.20
N GLU A 216 -21.03 -9.39 8.18
CA GLU A 216 -22.45 -9.01 8.11
C GLU A 216 -23.35 -10.24 8.26
N GLU A 217 -23.07 -11.30 7.49
CA GLU A 217 -23.79 -12.58 7.58
C GLU A 217 -23.69 -13.20 8.98
N SER A 218 -22.53 -13.13 9.63
CA SER A 218 -22.36 -13.65 10.99
C SER A 218 -23.12 -12.85 12.06
N MET A 219 -23.23 -11.52 11.89
CA MET A 219 -24.04 -10.67 12.77
C MET A 219 -25.52 -10.96 12.60
N GLU A 220 -25.99 -11.10 11.37
CA GLU A 220 -27.39 -11.45 11.08
C GLU A 220 -27.75 -12.80 11.71
N LEU A 221 -26.88 -13.81 11.56
CA LEU A 221 -27.07 -15.12 12.19
C LEU A 221 -27.11 -15.04 13.72
N GLN A 222 -26.27 -14.19 14.32
CA GLN A 222 -26.26 -13.99 15.76
C GLN A 222 -27.52 -13.26 16.26
N GLU A 223 -28.01 -12.28 15.50
CA GLU A 223 -29.26 -11.57 15.81
C GLU A 223 -30.47 -12.50 15.71
N VAL A 224 -30.54 -13.34 14.66
CA VAL A 224 -31.57 -14.37 14.50
C VAL A 224 -31.52 -15.38 15.65
N SER A 225 -30.33 -15.82 16.05
CA SER A 225 -30.18 -16.73 17.19
C SER A 225 -30.65 -16.10 18.49
N ASN A 226 -30.33 -14.82 18.74
CA ASN A 226 -30.76 -14.10 19.94
C ASN A 226 -32.29 -13.93 19.97
N ARG A 227 -32.93 -13.63 18.83
CA ARG A 227 -34.41 -13.56 18.74
C ARG A 227 -35.08 -14.89 19.07
N ARG A 228 -34.55 -16.00 18.54
CA ARG A 228 -35.08 -17.34 18.85
C ARG A 228 -34.98 -17.71 20.32
N VAL A 229 -33.91 -17.29 21.01
CA VAL A 229 -33.77 -17.50 22.46
C VAL A 229 -34.78 -16.65 23.24
N ALA A 230 -34.99 -15.40 22.83
CA ALA A 230 -35.98 -14.52 23.45
C ALA A 230 -37.43 -15.03 23.27
N GLU A 231 -37.76 -15.57 22.10
CA GLU A 231 -39.09 -16.11 21.80
C GLU A 231 -39.31 -17.51 22.41
N GLY A 232 -38.26 -18.37 22.44
CA GLY A 232 -38.33 -19.71 23.01
C GLY A 232 -38.30 -19.76 24.55
N GLY A 233 -37.75 -18.73 25.20
CA GLY A 233 -37.72 -18.60 26.66
C GLY A 233 -39.08 -18.24 27.31
N GLY A 234 -40.07 -17.80 26.52
CA GLY A 234 -41.39 -17.42 27.03
C GLY A 234 -42.38 -18.57 27.23
N ALA A 235 -42.08 -19.79 26.74
CA ALA A 235 -43.07 -20.88 26.67
C ALA A 235 -42.96 -21.92 27.81
N THR A 236 -42.02 -21.79 28.75
CA THR A 236 -41.79 -22.83 29.79
C THR A 236 -42.10 -22.41 31.23
N SER A 237 -42.64 -21.22 31.48
CA SER A 237 -42.96 -20.77 32.85
C SER A 237 -44.43 -20.97 33.29
N SER A 238 -45.29 -21.66 32.54
CA SER A 238 -46.72 -21.79 32.88
C SER A 238 -47.20 -23.19 33.24
N THR A 239 -46.35 -24.22 33.31
CA THR A 239 -46.79 -25.62 33.50
C THR A 239 -46.38 -26.28 34.82
N THR A 240 -45.69 -25.58 35.73
CA THR A 240 -45.28 -26.13 37.04
C THR A 240 -46.02 -25.55 38.25
N ALA A 241 -47.04 -24.70 38.04
CA ALA A 241 -47.86 -24.15 39.13
C ALA A 241 -49.23 -24.84 39.31
N ALA A 242 -49.55 -25.89 38.53
CA ALA A 242 -50.87 -26.53 38.55
C ALA A 242 -50.85 -28.02 38.99
N ALA A 243 -49.87 -28.42 39.81
CA ALA A 243 -49.75 -29.81 40.28
C ALA A 243 -49.51 -29.92 41.80
N LEU A 244 -50.04 -28.97 42.59
CA LEU A 244 -49.94 -28.97 44.06
C LEU A 244 -51.21 -28.41 44.75
N GLU A 245 -52.40 -28.80 44.27
CA GLU A 245 -53.64 -28.79 45.05
C GLU A 245 -54.40 -30.11 44.86
#